data_AF-A0A1G2YAC7-F1
#
_entry.id   AF-A0A1G2YAC7-F1
#
_cell.length_a   1.000
_cell.length_b   1.000
_cell.length_c   1.000
_cell.angle_alpha   90.00
_cell.angle_beta   90.00
_cell.angle_gamma   90.00
#
_symmetry.space_group_name_H-M   'P 1'
#
loop_
_entity.id
_entity.type
_entity.pdbx_description
1 polymer ?
#
loop_
_entity_poly.entity_id
_entity_poly.type
_entity_poly.pdbx_seq_one_letter_code
_entity_poly.pdbx_strand_id
1 'polypeptide(L)' 'MFVMLYFIIFRGPQKQKQQHRKMLESLQKNDRVRTIGGIIGTIVDIKEDEVTLKVDESNNTKIKIVASAIGKNLSKDKT' A
#
# COMPACT_ATOMS: atom_id res chain seq x y z
N MET A 1 34.89 11.42 20.54
CA MET A 1 33.66 12.14 20.13
C MET A 1 33.15 11.83 18.71
N PHE A 2 33.75 10.94 17.91
CA PHE A 2 33.28 10.66 16.53
C PHE A 2 32.36 9.44 16.39
N VAL A 3 32.42 8.49 17.34
CA VAL A 3 31.61 7.24 17.29
C VAL A 3 30.11 7.52 17.46
N MET A 4 29.74 8.49 18.30
CA MET A 4 28.34 8.88 18.53
C MET A 4 27.71 9.53 17.29
N LEU A 5 28.50 10.30 16.54
CA LEU A 5 28.06 10.99 15.31
C LEU A 5 27.86 9.99 14.15
N TYR A 6 28.70 8.97 14.04
CA TYR A 6 28.59 7.93 13.01
C TYR A 6 27.34 7.04 13.19
N PHE A 7 26.96 6.76 14.44
CA PHE A 7 25.82 5.89 14.75
C PHE A 7 24.45 6.48 14.34
N ILE A 8 24.34 7.82 14.27
CA ILE A 8 23.10 8.50 13.90
C ILE A 8 22.83 8.39 12.38
N ILE A 9 23.88 8.39 11.55
CA ILE A 9 23.75 8.30 10.08
C ILE A 9 23.41 6.87 9.62
N PHE A 10 23.85 5.84 10.35
CA PHE A 10 23.63 4.44 9.97
C PHE A 10 22.22 3.91 10.29
N ARG A 11 21.38 4.68 11.01
CA ARG A 11 19.98 4.32 11.22
C ARG A 11 19.16 4.59 9.94
N GLY A 12 19.41 3.77 8.92
CA GLY A 12 18.85 3.91 7.59
C GLY A 12 17.32 3.71 7.53
N PRO A 13 16.67 4.25 6.49
CA PRO A 13 15.20 4.23 6.29
C PRO A 13 14.63 2.85 5.90
N GLN A 14 15.38 1.76 6.09
CA GLN A 14 15.00 0.41 5.64
C GLN A 14 13.65 -0.07 6.22
N LYS A 15 13.27 0.42 7.39
CA LYS A 15 11.99 0.08 8.04
C LYS A 15 10.78 0.48 7.18
N GLN A 16 10.83 1.62 6.49
CA GLN A 16 9.72 2.08 5.66
C GLN A 16 9.54 1.21 4.40
N LYS A 17 10.63 0.80 3.75
CA LYS A 17 10.56 -0.09 2.59
C LYS A 17 10.05 -1.48 2.96
N GLN A 18 10.48 -2.02 4.10
CA GLN A 18 9.97 -3.31 4.59
C GLN A 18 8.50 -3.24 5.00
N GLN A 19 8.07 -2.16 5.66
CA GLN A 19 6.65 -1.95 5.98
C GLN A 19 5.79 -1.87 4.73
N HIS A 20 6.26 -1.18 3.70
CA HIS A 20 5.52 -1.04 2.45
C HIS A 20 5.39 -2.40 1.73
N ARG A 21 6.47 -3.19 1.65
CA ARG A 21 6.40 -4.56 1.08
C ARG A 21 5.45 -5.47 1.86
N LYS A 22 5.53 -5.46 3.19
CA LYS A 22 4.60 -6.24 4.03
C LYS A 22 3.15 -5.79 3.86
N MET A 23 2.91 -4.51 3.65
CA MET A 23 1.57 -3.99 3.37
C MET A 23 1.05 -4.55 2.05
N LEU A 24 1.86 -4.57 0.99
CA LEU A 24 1.48 -5.15 -0.30
C LEU A 24 1.18 -6.65 -0.21
N GLU A 25 2.00 -7.41 0.51
CA GLU A 25 1.77 -8.84 0.78
C GLU A 25 0.49 -9.07 1.59
N SER A 26 0.08 -8.10 2.41
CA SER A 26 -1.11 -8.20 3.24
C SER A 26 -2.41 -7.92 2.50
N LEU A 27 -2.36 -7.47 1.24
CA LEU A 27 -3.51 -7.15 0.42
C LEU A 27 -4.10 -8.43 -0.19
N GLN A 28 -5.41 -8.58 -0.09
CA GLN A 28 -6.12 -9.70 -0.68
C GLN A 28 -7.11 -9.25 -1.76
N LYS A 29 -7.46 -10.15 -2.67
CA LYS A 29 -8.57 -9.93 -3.61
C LYS A 29 -9.85 -9.73 -2.82
N ASN A 30 -10.68 -8.77 -3.23
CA ASN A 30 -11.87 -8.26 -2.54
C ASN A 30 -11.62 -7.36 -1.32
N ASP A 31 -10.37 -7.01 -0.99
CA ASP A 31 -10.14 -6.01 0.05
C ASP A 31 -10.55 -4.62 -0.42
N ARG A 32 -11.19 -3.89 0.51
CA ARG A 32 -11.51 -2.49 0.32
C ARG A 32 -10.32 -1.65 0.75
N VAL A 33 -9.79 -0.85 -0.16
CA VAL A 33 -8.59 -0.05 0.09
C VAL A 33 -8.81 1.40 -0.28
N ARG A 34 -8.04 2.28 0.38
CA ARG A 34 -7.93 3.69 0.05
C ARG A 34 -6.56 3.94 -0.58
N THR A 35 -6.55 4.52 -1.75
CA THR A 35 -5.34 4.96 -2.44
C THR A 35 -4.83 6.28 -1.83
N ILE A 36 -3.57 6.61 -2.10
CA ILE A 36 -2.96 7.88 -1.63
C ILE A 36 -3.74 9.10 -2.15
N GLY A 37 -4.32 9.00 -3.36
CA GLY A 37 -5.17 10.04 -3.94
C GLY A 37 -6.57 10.16 -3.31
N GLY A 38 -6.87 9.39 -2.26
CA GLY A 38 -8.18 9.39 -1.61
C GLY A 38 -9.25 8.55 -2.30
N ILE A 39 -8.90 7.82 -3.37
CA ILE A 39 -9.83 6.95 -4.08
C ILE A 39 -10.10 5.71 -3.22
N ILE A 40 -11.37 5.37 -3.04
CA ILE A 40 -11.78 4.17 -2.33
C ILE A 40 -12.31 3.18 -3.36
N GLY A 41 -11.84 1.94 -3.27
CA GLY A 41 -12.29 0.89 -4.18
C GLY A 41 -12.00 -0.50 -3.62
N THR A 42 -12.47 -1.50 -4.36
CA THR A 42 -12.30 -2.92 -4.04
C THR A 42 -11.25 -3.53 -4.97
N ILE A 43 -10.30 -4.29 -4.43
CA ILE A 43 -9.28 -4.96 -5.22
C ILE A 43 -9.91 -6.10 -6.01
N VAL A 44 -9.78 -6.08 -7.34
CA VAL A 44 -10.24 -7.15 -8.24
C VAL A 44 -9.09 -8.04 -8.65
N ASP A 45 -7.92 -7.45 -8.91
CA ASP A 45 -6.74 -8.19 -9.32
C ASP A 45 -5.47 -7.56 -8.75
N ILE A 46 -4.50 -8.40 -8.39
CA ILE A 46 -3.22 -8.01 -7.82
C ILE A 46 -2.13 -8.61 -8.70
N LYS A 47 -1.26 -7.75 -9.22
CA LYS A 47 0.00 -8.11 -9.88
C LYS A 47 1.15 -7.51 -9.08
N GLU A 48 2.38 -7.94 -9.36
CA GLU A 48 3.56 -7.59 -8.56
C GLU A 48 3.77 -6.07 -8.40
N ASP A 49 3.57 -5.30 -9.47
CA ASP A 49 3.73 -3.83 -9.45
C ASP A 49 2.42 -3.05 -9.66
N GLU A 50 1.34 -3.71 -10.05
CA GLU A 50 0.06 -3.08 -10.38
C GLU A 50 -1.13 -3.75 -9.68
N VAL A 51 -2.07 -2.95 -9.21
CA VAL A 51 -3.31 -3.43 -8.61
C VAL A 51 -4.49 -2.85 -9.37
N THR A 52 -5.42 -3.72 -9.75
CA THR A 52 -6.68 -3.33 -10.39
C THR A 52 -7.74 -3.14 -9.33
N LEU A 53 -8.18 -1.90 -9.17
CA LEU A 53 -9.25 -1.49 -8.26
C LEU A 53 -10.54 -1.25 -9.03
N LYS A 54 -11.64 -1.71 -8.46
CA LYS A 54 -13.00 -1.32 -8.85
C LYS A 54 -13.46 -0.18 -7.95
N VAL A 55 -13.65 0.99 -8.53
CA VAL A 55 -14.01 2.22 -7.79
C VAL A 55 -15.53 2.40 -7.75
N ASP A 56 -16.22 1.98 -8.81
CA ASP A 56 -17.66 2.10 -8.94
C ASP A 56 -18.28 0.72 -9.22
N GLU A 57 -19.28 0.34 -8.41
CA GLU A 57 -20.07 -0.87 -8.63
C GLU A 57 -21.08 -0.72 -9.76
N SER A 58 -21.59 0.50 -9.99
CA SER A 58 -22.65 0.77 -10.97
C SER A 58 -22.11 0.82 -12.41
N ASN A 59 -21.00 1.51 -12.64
CA ASN A 59 -20.39 1.63 -13.98
C ASN A 59 -19.30 0.59 -14.28
N ASN A 60 -19.05 -0.32 -13.33
CA ASN A 60 -17.99 -1.32 -13.40
C ASN A 60 -16.60 -0.74 -13.75
N THR A 61 -16.34 0.50 -13.32
CA THR A 61 -15.11 1.23 -13.65
C THR A 61 -13.92 0.59 -12.92
N LYS A 62 -13.00 0.04 -13.71
CA LYS A 62 -11.75 -0.55 -13.24
C LYS A 62 -10.60 0.43 -13.49
N ILE A 63 -9.83 0.71 -12.45
CA ILE A 63 -8.66 1.56 -12.51
C ILE A 63 -7.46 0.72 -12.11
N LYS A 64 -6.41 0.77 -12.94
CA LYS A 64 -5.10 0.23 -12.55
C LYS A 64 -4.32 1.31 -11.87
N ILE A 65 -3.76 0.96 -10.72
CA ILE A 65 -2.83 1.82 -10.00
C ILE A 65 -1.56 1.03 -9.70
N VAL A 66 -0.46 1.73 -9.50
CA VAL A 66 0.74 1.12 -8.97
C VAL A 66 0.48 0.61 -7.55
N ALA A 67 1.05 -0.55 -7.22
CA ALA A 67 0.94 -1.14 -5.89
C ALA A 67 1.40 -0.15 -4.81
N SER A 68 2.42 0.65 -5.11
CA SER A 68 2.93 1.68 -4.20
C SER A 68 1.94 2.81 -3.87
N ALA A 69 0.89 3.00 -4.68
CA ALA A 69 -0.13 4.01 -4.45
C ALA A 69 -1.24 3.55 -3.48
N ILE A 70 -1.13 2.35 -2.91
CA ILE A 70 -2.08 1.84 -1.92
C ILE A 70 -1.70 2.41 -0.55
N GLY A 71 -2.55 3.28 -0.02
CA GLY A 71 -2.26 4.06 1.19
C GLY A 71 -2.73 3.37 2.48
N LYS A 72 -3.93 2.77 2.48
CA LYS A 72 -4.45 2.04 3.65
C LYS A 72 -5.42 0.94 3.24
N ASN A 73 -5.29 -0.24 3.85
CA ASN A 73 -6.31 -1.30 3.75
C ASN A 73 -7.41 -1.01 4.78
N LEU A 74 -8.64 -0.76 4.33
CA LEU A 74 -9.80 -0.46 5.18
C LEU A 74 -10.50 -1.73 5.68
N SER A 75 -10.17 -2.89 5.10
CA SER A 75 -10.71 -4.21 5.49
C SER A 75 -10.15 -4.67 6.84
N LYS A 76 -8.87 -4.37 7.13
CA LYS A 76 -8.17 -4.80 8.35
C LYS A 76 -8.24 -3.83 9.54
N ASP A 77 -8.79 -2.63 9.35
CA ASP A 77 -8.86 -1.57 10.39
C ASP A 77 -10.15 -1.66 11.23
N LYS A 78 -10.98 -2.68 11.02
CA LYS A 78 -12.27 -2.90 11.69
C LYS A 78 -12.20 -3.84 12.90
N THR A 79 -11.03 -4.04 13.51
CA THR A 79 -10.89 -4.77 14.78
C THR A 79 -10.77 -3.80 15.94
#